data_AF-A0A0L8HL67-F1
#
_entry.id   AF-A0A0L8HL67-F1
#
_cell.length_a   1.000
_cell.length_b   1.000
_cell.length_c   1.000
_cell.angle_alpha   90.00
_cell.angle_beta   90.00
_cell.angle_gamma   90.00
#
_symmetry.space_group_name_H-M   'P 1'
#
loop_
_entity.id
_entity.type
_entity.pdbx_description
1 polymer ?
#
loop_
_entity_poly.entity_id
_entity_poly.type
_entity_poly.pdbx_seq_one_letter_code
_entity_poly.pdbx_strand_id
1 'polypeptide(L)' 'TNCNRHISSADGKNGTITSPNYPNPYPGDITCRFTFEGSGPERVQLRFTHMDLYFPGGNAAKPHE' A
#
# COMPACT_ATOMS: atom_id res chain seq x y z
N THR A 1 5.37 -14.47 -4.17
CA THR A 1 4.03 -14.00 -4.58
C THR A 1 4.17 -12.68 -5.32
N ASN A 2 3.64 -12.54 -6.53
CA ASN A 2 3.64 -11.27 -7.24
C ASN A 2 2.44 -10.44 -6.75
N CYS A 3 2.70 -9.22 -6.28
CA CYS A 3 1.71 -8.28 -5.78
C CYS A 3 1.75 -6.93 -6.53
N ASN A 4 2.44 -6.89 -7.67
CA ASN A 4 2.52 -5.69 -8.47
C ASN A 4 1.16 -5.42 -9.12
N ARG A 5 0.65 -4.21 -8.97
CA ARG A 5 -0.64 -3.81 -9.54
C ARG A 5 -0.52 -2.50 -10.29
N HIS A 6 -1.21 -2.46 -11.42
CA HIS A 6 -1.50 -1.25 -12.17
C HIS A 6 -2.99 -0.94 -11.98
N ILE A 7 -3.32 0.27 -11.55
CA ILE A 7 -4.67 0.69 -11.22
C ILE A 7 -4.95 1.94 -12.05
N SER A 8 -5.84 1.81 -13.04
CA SER A 8 -6.22 2.91 -13.93
C SER A 8 -7.60 3.46 -13.56
N SER A 9 -7.74 4.79 -13.54
CA SER A 9 -9.03 5.44 -13.33
C SER A 9 -10.03 5.16 -14.46
N ALA A 10 -9.56 4.68 -15.61
CA ALA A 10 -10.38 4.20 -16.71
C ALA A 10 -11.13 2.91 -16.36
N ASP A 11 -10.50 2.01 -15.57
CA ASP A 11 -11.10 0.75 -15.11
C ASP A 11 -11.96 0.96 -13.85
N GLY A 12 -11.56 1.92 -13.01
CA GLY A 12 -12.30 2.29 -11.81
C GLY A 12 -11.63 3.40 -11.01
N LYS A 13 -12.43 4.36 -10.54
CA LYS A 13 -11.91 5.55 -9.83
C LYS A 13 -11.67 5.35 -8.33
N ASN A 14 -12.22 4.29 -7.75
CA ASN A 14 -12.11 3.97 -6.33
C ASN A 14 -11.79 2.49 -6.14
N GLY A 15 -11.04 2.17 -5.09
CA GLY A 15 -10.73 0.80 -4.73
C GLY A 15 -9.91 0.69 -3.45
N THR A 16 -9.64 -0.54 -3.06
CA THR A 16 -8.81 -0.87 -1.89
C THR A 16 -7.62 -1.71 -2.33
N ILE A 17 -6.45 -1.38 -1.78
CA ILE A 17 -5.25 -2.21 -1.88
C ILE A 17 -4.93 -2.77 -0.50
N THR A 18 -4.36 -3.96 -0.47
CA THR A 18 -3.89 -4.59 0.76
C THR A 18 -2.53 -5.23 0.51
N SER A 19 -1.78 -5.45 1.58
CA SER A 19 -0.62 -6.33 1.53
C SER A 19 -1.06 -7.76 1.19
N PRO A 20 -0.19 -8.58 0.60
CA PRO A 20 -0.47 -10.00 0.45
C PRO A 20 -0.82 -10.63 1.79
N ASN A 21 -1.84 -11.50 1.77
CA ASN A 21 -2.39 -12.21 2.93
C ASN A 21 -3.18 -11.37 3.95
N TYR A 22 -3.27 -10.05 3.81
CA TYR A 22 -4.09 -9.23 4.71
C TYR A 22 -5.49 -9.85 4.88
N PRO A 23 -6.00 -10.03 6.12
CA PRO A 23 -5.52 -9.41 7.37
C PRO A 23 -4.36 -10.12 8.08
N ASN A 24 -3.85 -11.23 7.55
CA ASN A 24 -2.70 -11.94 8.11
C ASN A 24 -1.37 -11.22 7.80
N PRO A 25 -0.27 -11.57 8.51
CA PRO A 25 1.04 -11.01 8.24
C PRO A 25 1.47 -11.13 6.78
N TYR A 26 2.09 -10.06 6.28
CA TYR A 26 2.67 -10.05 4.95
C TYR A 26 3.92 -10.96 4.90
N PRO A 27 4.22 -11.60 3.75
CA PRO A 27 5.42 -12.41 3.61
C PRO A 27 6.70 -11.61 3.82
N GLY A 28 7.72 -12.21 4.44
CA GLY A 28 9.07 -11.63 4.50
C GLY A 28 9.69 -11.47 3.11
N ASP A 29 10.67 -10.57 2.99
CA ASP A 29 11.46 -10.33 1.77
C ASP A 29 10.62 -10.06 0.51
N ILE A 30 9.46 -9.42 0.68
CA ILE A 30 8.55 -9.09 -0.41
C ILE A 30 8.70 -7.63 -0.87
N THR A 31 8.61 -7.42 -2.19
CA THR A 31 8.53 -6.09 -2.80
C THR A 31 7.25 -6.01 -3.64
N CYS A 32 6.36 -5.07 -3.30
CA CYS A 32 5.13 -4.81 -4.05
C CYS A 32 5.17 -3.41 -4.67
N ARG A 33 4.80 -3.29 -5.94
CA ARG A 33 4.68 -2.02 -6.65
C ARG A 33 3.23 -1.76 -7.07
N PHE A 34 2.64 -0.70 -6.52
CA PHE A 34 1.31 -0.22 -6.92
C PHE A 34 1.49 1.05 -7.76
N THR A 35 1.05 1.01 -9.02
CA THR A 35 1.08 2.15 -9.94
C THR A 35 -0.35 2.65 -10.15
N PHE A 36 -0.58 3.93 -9.87
CA PHE A 36 -1.89 4.57 -10.03
C PHE A 36 -1.84 5.52 -11.23
N GLU A 37 -2.76 5.33 -12.17
CA GLU A 37 -2.88 6.13 -13.38
C GLU A 37 -4.23 6.85 -13.38
N GLY A 38 -4.18 8.19 -13.43
CA GLY A 38 -5.34 9.07 -13.55
C GLY A 38 -5.37 9.75 -14.92
N SER A 39 -6.54 10.19 -15.36
CA SER A 39 -6.75 10.86 -16.63
C SER A 39 -7.02 12.37 -16.46
N GLY A 40 -6.43 13.20 -17.31
CA GLY A 40 -6.66 14.65 -17.31
C GLY A 40 -6.39 15.32 -15.94
N PRO A 41 -7.37 16.02 -15.34
CA PRO A 41 -7.18 16.75 -14.08
C PRO A 41 -7.34 15.88 -12.82
N GLU A 42 -7.48 14.56 -12.97
CA GLU A 42 -7.67 13.65 -11.84
C GLU A 42 -6.46 13.62 -10.90
N ARG A 43 -6.73 13.37 -9.61
CA ARG A 43 -5.70 13.27 -8.56
C ARG A 43 -5.87 11.97 -7.79
N VAL A 44 -4.74 11.36 -7.44
CA VAL A 44 -4.73 10.16 -6.60
C VAL A 44 -4.81 10.57 -5.13
N GLN A 45 -5.76 10.00 -4.39
CA GLN A 45 -5.85 10.13 -2.93
C GLN A 45 -5.67 8.76 -2.30
N LEU A 46 -4.70 8.63 -1.38
CA LEU A 46 -4.48 7.43 -0.60
C LEU A 46 -4.91 7.66 0.85
N ARG A 47 -5.68 6.72 1.41
CA ARG A 47 -6.05 6.70 2.82
C ARG A 47 -5.65 5.38 3.42
N PHE A 48 -4.68 5.40 4.34
CA PHE A 48 -4.26 4.23 5.07
C PHE A 48 -5.21 4.00 6.24
N THR A 49 -5.89 2.84 6.25
CA THR A 49 -6.78 2.44 7.35
C THR A 49 -6.14 1.43 8.29
N HIS A 50 -5.04 0.80 7.87
CA HIS A 50 -4.25 -0.13 8.67
C HIS A 50 -2.80 -0.10 8.17
N MET A 51 -1.85 0.02 9.10
CA MET A 51 -0.42 -0.02 8.80
C MET A 51 0.30 -0.66 9.98
N ASP A 52 0.91 -1.82 9.72
CA ASP A 52 1.75 -2.55 10.66
C ASP A 52 2.90 -3.13 9.83
N LEU A 53 4.10 -2.59 10.02
CA LEU A 53 5.28 -2.88 9.21
C LEU A 53 6.50 -3.05 10.12
N TYR A 54 7.41 -3.92 9.71
CA TYR A 54 8.68 -4.15 10.40
C TYR A 54 9.48 -2.86 10.48
N PHE A 55 9.86 -2.49 11.71
CA PHE A 55 10.71 -1.34 12.00
C PHE A 55 12.10 -1.83 12.44
N PRO A 56 13.14 -1.69 11.60
CA PRO A 56 14.46 -2.26 11.89
C PRO A 56 15.25 -1.56 13.01
N GLY A 57 14.72 -0.49 13.65
CA GLY A 57 15.57 0.48 14.35
C GLY A 57 15.08 1.09 15.67
N GLY A 58 14.08 0.56 16.37
CA GLY A 58 13.74 1.17 17.67
C GLY A 58 12.60 0.50 18.43
N ASN A 59 12.75 0.54 19.75
CA ASN A 59 11.70 0.18 20.70
C ASN A 59 10.41 0.91 20.29
N ALA A 60 9.28 0.19 20.21
CA ALA A 60 7.95 0.71 19.84
C ALA A 60 7.44 1.89 20.70
N ALA A 61 8.21 2.33 21.71
CA ALA A 61 7.90 3.40 22.65
C ALA A 61 8.40 4.80 22.23
N LYS A 62 9.06 4.96 21.07
CA LYS A 62 9.53 6.27 20.59
C LYS A 62 9.18 6.47 19.11
N PRO A 63 8.01 7.04 18.79
CA PRO A 63 7.77 7.62 17.48
C PRO A 63 8.77 8.76 17.28
N HIS A 64 9.51 8.75 16.17
CA HIS A 64 10.31 9.91 15.78
C HIS A 64 9.37 11.09 15.50
N GLU A 65 9.61 12.18 16.23
CA GLU A 65 9.03 13.52 16.00
C GLU A 65 9.68 14.19 14.78
#